data_AF-A0A352XSI5-F1
#
_entry.id   AF-A0A352XSI5-F1
#
_cell.length_a   1.000
_cell.length_b   1.000
_cell.length_c   1.000
_cell.angle_alpha   90.00
_cell.angle_beta   90.00
_cell.angle_gamma   90.00
#
_symmetry.space_group_name_H-M   'P 1'
#
loop_
_entity.id
_entity.type
_entity.pdbx_description
1 polymer ?
#
loop_
_entity_poly.entity_id
_entity_poly.type
_entity_poly.pdbx_seq_one_letter_code
_entity_poly.pdbx_strand_id
1 'polypeptide(L)'
;MRSLSRTFIGGVVGFEVLIIIFMLFHLGGITWEFSQLAGAIVGGVIALVSVNVPVREGDAIEPMLGRERLAWTLVGCGLISWGIGESFWRYYILTNQSPFPSYADFGYSGLPPLLLVGMLLQPSSSSGRGRMLILLDSLISMGALLAIGWYLLLGDLALHSTVENPLAKFLGLYYPTTDVALLSCVAILLLRGQGRLYQATARRISLVVVGLGLCFFAASDFAFNLLQNAGTYVEGTWVDLGWPLGLLTIGLAVYLRRFLPLTPLDQIERRLRRRAERVTFGPEQFVPYILLGILFVVLILNVISSDAGQRDIRSVLLLSTLAVVGLVVVRQILTQLENERLARRQADALERLEAANRHVEDQARMIAERNATLEAGMAHLKDVQARLANGNLRVRARLAGGELLPLAASLNLMADRLMRLEQADVYSQRLGRALAELSLAIERYRNGAPFIAPLSCNDFAEINHLLLAMGLKERVDTRTSKPVVPAGSISSSAQGSIAHPQTNRQQQYRSFQNPTPTRQTWPEAPKRSDSESFVPQVPKGSGSRRE
;
A
#
# COMPACT_ATOMS: atom_id res chain seq x y z
N MET A 1 -4.30 -27.63 5.72
CA MET A 1 -3.15 -28.48 5.31
C MET A 1 -3.71 -29.77 4.75
N ARG A 2 -3.20 -30.25 3.60
CA ARG A 2 -3.62 -31.54 3.02
C ARG A 2 -3.28 -32.68 4.00
N SER A 3 -4.12 -33.73 4.04
CA SER A 3 -3.93 -34.92 4.90
C SER A 3 -2.50 -35.47 4.79
N LEU A 4 -1.99 -35.56 3.56
CA LEU A 4 -0.66 -36.08 3.22
C LEU A 4 0.51 -35.25 3.81
N SER A 5 0.32 -33.94 4.00
CA SER A 5 1.35 -33.13 4.66
C SER A 5 1.36 -33.32 6.18
N ARG A 6 0.21 -33.64 6.78
CA ARG A 6 0.14 -33.90 8.22
C ARG A 6 0.73 -35.26 8.55
N THR A 7 0.48 -36.26 7.72
CA THR A 7 1.09 -37.60 7.86
C THR A 7 2.60 -37.54 7.69
N PHE A 8 3.12 -36.79 6.71
CA PHE A 8 4.56 -36.63 6.53
C PHE A 8 5.23 -35.95 7.73
N ILE A 9 4.69 -34.83 8.20
CA ILE A 9 5.20 -34.14 9.40
C ILE A 9 5.16 -35.09 10.61
N GLY A 10 4.05 -35.82 10.79
CA GLY A 10 3.94 -36.82 11.85
C GLY A 10 4.97 -37.94 11.73
N GLY A 11 5.30 -38.36 10.51
CA GLY A 11 6.36 -39.35 10.26
C GLY A 11 7.76 -38.83 10.61
N VAL A 12 8.09 -37.59 10.23
CA VAL A 12 9.38 -36.95 10.58
C VAL A 12 9.51 -36.79 12.10
N VAL A 13 8.47 -36.27 12.77
CA VAL A 13 8.46 -36.14 14.24
C VAL A 13 8.52 -37.52 14.92
N GLY A 14 7.82 -38.52 14.39
CA GLY A 14 7.93 -39.90 14.87
C GLY A 14 9.34 -40.47 14.72
N PHE A 15 10.04 -40.13 13.65
CA PHE A 15 11.44 -40.50 13.44
C PHE A 15 12.39 -39.79 14.42
N GLU A 16 12.17 -38.51 14.75
CA GLU A 16 12.90 -37.82 15.82
C GLU A 16 12.72 -38.51 17.17
N VAL A 17 11.47 -38.84 17.52
CA VAL A 17 11.16 -39.56 18.75
C VAL A 17 11.85 -40.93 18.77
N LEU A 18 11.89 -41.62 17.63
CA LEU A 18 12.60 -42.89 17.53
C LEU A 18 14.12 -42.73 17.70
N ILE A 19 14.73 -41.69 17.12
CA ILE A 19 16.15 -41.35 17.35
C ILE A 19 16.40 -41.12 18.85
N ILE A 20 15.55 -40.31 19.50
CA ILE A 20 15.67 -40.03 20.94
C ILE A 20 15.62 -41.31 21.76
N ILE A 21 14.65 -42.19 21.48
CA ILE A 21 14.49 -43.45 22.19
C ILE A 21 15.69 -44.37 21.96
N PHE A 22 16.09 -44.57 20.70
CA PHE A 22 17.21 -45.47 20.38
C PHE A 22 18.50 -45.03 21.03
N MET A 23 18.74 -43.72 21.04
CA MET A 23 19.96 -43.15 21.58
C MET A 23 19.99 -43.11 23.11
N LEU A 24 18.95 -42.58 23.76
CA LEU A 24 18.92 -42.52 25.23
C LEU A 24 18.97 -43.90 25.87
N PHE A 25 18.27 -44.88 25.30
CA PHE A 25 18.23 -46.24 25.83
C PHE A 25 19.31 -47.15 25.23
N HIS A 26 20.22 -46.60 24.40
CA HIS A 26 21.29 -47.35 23.72
C HIS A 26 20.77 -48.62 23.03
N LEU A 27 19.58 -48.53 22.43
CA LEU A 27 18.91 -49.63 21.77
C LEU A 27 19.52 -49.89 20.39
N GLY A 28 19.59 -51.17 20.02
CA GLY A 28 20.06 -51.60 18.70
C GLY A 28 21.58 -51.67 18.53
N GLY A 29 22.35 -51.62 19.63
CA GLY A 29 23.81 -51.78 19.57
C GLY A 29 24.46 -50.59 18.84
N ILE A 30 25.18 -50.84 17.76
CA ILE A 30 25.88 -49.78 17.00
C ILE A 30 24.90 -48.82 16.29
N THR A 31 23.60 -49.17 16.16
CA THR A 31 22.66 -48.36 15.37
C THR A 31 22.44 -46.95 15.89
N TRP A 32 22.51 -46.73 17.21
CA TRP A 32 22.31 -45.38 17.77
C TRP A 32 23.49 -44.44 17.44
N GLU A 33 24.69 -44.99 17.21
CA GLU A 33 25.88 -44.22 16.81
C GLU A 33 25.68 -43.55 15.44
N PHE A 34 24.83 -44.12 14.57
CA PHE A 34 24.48 -43.56 13.26
C PHE A 34 23.31 -42.57 13.29
N SER A 35 22.76 -42.26 14.47
CA SER A 35 21.63 -41.32 14.60
C SER A 35 21.96 -39.94 14.04
N GLN A 36 23.16 -39.43 14.30
CA GLN A 36 23.67 -38.15 13.82
C GLN A 36 23.71 -38.11 12.29
N LEU A 37 24.29 -39.16 11.68
CA LEU A 37 24.35 -39.32 10.23
C LEU A 37 22.94 -39.38 9.62
N ALA A 38 22.04 -40.15 10.23
CA ALA A 38 20.67 -40.27 9.79
C ALA A 38 19.93 -38.93 9.83
N GLY A 39 20.06 -38.15 10.92
CA GLY A 39 19.47 -36.82 11.03
C GLY A 39 19.95 -35.86 9.95
N ALA A 40 21.26 -35.85 9.66
CA ALA A 40 21.88 -35.01 8.65
C ALA A 40 21.43 -35.36 7.22
N ILE A 41 21.51 -36.65 6.85
CA ILE A 41 21.18 -37.12 5.51
C ILE A 41 19.68 -37.03 5.27
N VAL A 42 18.84 -37.47 6.22
CA VAL A 42 17.39 -37.37 6.08
C VAL A 42 16.96 -35.89 6.03
N GLY A 43 17.50 -35.03 6.90
CA GLY A 43 17.24 -33.60 6.88
C GLY A 43 17.63 -32.94 5.55
N GLY A 44 18.83 -33.25 5.05
CA GLY A 44 19.34 -32.74 3.77
C GLY A 44 18.53 -33.21 2.57
N VAL A 45 18.15 -34.50 2.54
CA VAL A 45 17.30 -35.06 1.48
C VAL A 45 15.91 -34.42 1.52
N ILE A 46 15.29 -34.28 2.69
CA ILE A 46 14.00 -33.60 2.84
C ILE A 46 14.09 -32.16 2.29
N ALA A 47 15.16 -31.43 2.63
CA ALA A 47 15.36 -30.07 2.14
C ALA A 47 15.50 -30.02 0.60
N LEU A 48 16.41 -30.82 0.04
CA LEU A 48 16.69 -30.81 -1.40
C LEU A 48 15.49 -31.29 -2.23
N VAL A 49 14.79 -32.34 -1.79
CA VAL A 49 13.57 -32.82 -2.44
C VAL A 49 12.49 -31.74 -2.38
N SER A 50 12.26 -31.13 -1.21
CA SER A 50 11.24 -30.09 -1.05
C SER A 50 11.44 -28.89 -1.98
N VAL A 51 12.69 -28.48 -2.21
CA VAL A 51 12.98 -27.37 -3.14
C VAL A 51 12.71 -27.75 -4.61
N ASN A 52 12.95 -29.00 -4.98
CA ASN A 52 12.92 -29.45 -6.37
C ASN A 52 11.59 -30.09 -6.83
N VAL A 53 10.72 -30.51 -5.90
CA VAL A 53 9.41 -31.09 -6.26
C VAL A 53 8.59 -30.09 -7.10
N PRO A 54 8.11 -30.46 -8.30
CA PRO A 54 7.33 -29.56 -9.15
C PRO A 54 5.97 -29.22 -8.52
N VAL A 55 5.52 -27.97 -8.68
CA VAL A 55 4.18 -27.53 -8.25
C VAL A 55 3.19 -27.94 -9.34
N ARG A 56 2.11 -28.61 -8.96
CA ARG A 56 1.00 -28.90 -9.90
C ARG A 56 0.07 -27.69 -10.00
N GLU A 57 -0.49 -27.45 -11.18
CA GLU A 57 -1.53 -26.44 -11.37
C GLU A 57 -2.72 -26.75 -10.44
N GLY A 58 -3.11 -25.80 -9.58
CA GLY A 58 -4.16 -25.97 -8.58
C GLY A 58 -3.68 -26.15 -7.13
N ASP A 59 -2.36 -26.29 -6.91
CA ASP A 59 -1.80 -26.25 -5.55
C ASP A 59 -1.79 -24.81 -5.03
N ALA A 60 -2.64 -24.51 -4.03
CA ALA A 60 -2.65 -23.24 -3.31
C ALA A 60 -1.43 -23.12 -2.38
N ILE A 61 -0.24 -23.06 -2.98
CA ILE A 61 1.08 -23.01 -2.33
C ILE A 61 1.79 -21.72 -2.75
N GLU A 62 2.56 -21.12 -1.85
CA GLU A 62 3.37 -19.95 -2.17
C GLU A 62 4.52 -20.29 -3.13
N PRO A 63 4.64 -19.62 -4.29
CA PRO A 63 5.76 -19.84 -5.18
C PRO A 63 7.06 -19.42 -4.50
N MET A 64 8.10 -20.24 -4.66
CA MET A 64 9.45 -19.90 -4.21
C MET A 64 10.13 -19.04 -5.28
N LEU A 65 10.60 -17.86 -4.89
CA LEU A 65 11.37 -16.98 -5.77
C LEU A 65 12.72 -17.63 -6.13
N GLY A 66 13.34 -17.27 -7.26
CA GLY A 66 14.60 -17.89 -7.71
C GLY A 66 15.73 -17.82 -6.67
N ARG A 67 15.92 -16.64 -6.05
CA ARG A 67 16.90 -16.44 -4.97
C ARG A 67 16.55 -17.24 -3.71
N GLU A 68 15.27 -17.41 -3.43
CA GLU A 68 14.80 -18.19 -2.28
C GLU A 68 14.97 -19.70 -2.53
N ARG A 69 14.76 -20.20 -3.75
CA ARG A 69 15.12 -21.58 -4.10
C ARG A 69 16.59 -21.85 -3.87
N LEU A 70 17.47 -20.97 -4.39
CA LEU A 70 18.91 -21.07 -4.17
C LEU A 70 19.25 -21.08 -2.67
N ALA A 71 18.63 -20.18 -1.89
CA ALA A 71 18.81 -20.12 -0.45
C ALA A 71 18.53 -21.47 0.25
N TRP A 72 17.39 -22.09 -0.06
CA TRP A 72 17.01 -23.37 0.54
C TRP A 72 17.79 -24.57 -0.02
N THR A 73 18.26 -24.50 -1.28
CA THR A 73 19.19 -25.49 -1.83
C THR A 73 20.51 -25.47 -1.07
N LEU A 74 21.07 -24.28 -0.81
CA LEU A 74 22.30 -24.15 -0.02
C LEU A 74 22.13 -24.71 1.40
N VAL A 75 20.98 -24.48 2.02
CA VAL A 75 20.64 -25.10 3.31
C VAL A 75 20.68 -26.63 3.23
N GLY A 76 20.02 -27.22 2.23
CA GLY A 76 20.05 -28.67 2.01
C GLY A 76 21.45 -29.21 1.73
N CYS A 77 22.25 -28.51 0.92
CA CYS A 77 23.65 -28.85 0.66
C CYS A 77 24.51 -28.78 1.94
N GLY A 78 24.25 -27.82 2.82
CA GLY A 78 24.92 -27.72 4.12
C GLY A 78 24.66 -28.94 5.00
N LEU A 79 23.40 -29.39 5.07
CA LEU A 79 23.02 -30.60 5.83
C LEU A 79 23.72 -31.85 5.28
N ILE A 80 23.78 -32.00 3.94
CA ILE A 80 24.48 -33.10 3.30
C ILE A 80 26.00 -33.01 3.52
N SER A 81 26.59 -31.82 3.45
CA SER A 81 28.00 -31.58 3.76
C SER A 81 28.35 -32.06 5.17
N TRP A 82 27.51 -31.70 6.15
CA TRP A 82 27.69 -32.16 7.53
C TRP A 82 27.60 -33.70 7.63
N GLY A 83 26.61 -34.32 6.95
CA GLY A 83 26.48 -35.78 6.91
C GLY A 83 27.68 -36.49 6.24
N ILE A 84 28.32 -35.86 5.26
CA ILE A 84 29.58 -36.36 4.69
C ILE A 84 30.70 -36.31 5.75
N GLY A 85 30.78 -35.22 6.51
CA GLY A 85 31.71 -35.10 7.64
C GLY A 85 31.48 -36.21 8.67
N GLU A 86 30.22 -36.41 9.05
CA GLU A 86 29.82 -37.47 9.98
C GLU A 86 30.16 -38.87 9.47
N SER A 87 30.07 -39.10 8.16
CA SER A 87 30.46 -40.38 7.56
C SER A 87 31.96 -40.67 7.76
N PHE A 88 32.82 -39.66 7.59
CA PHE A 88 34.25 -39.79 7.88
C PHE A 88 34.50 -39.97 9.38
N TRP A 89 33.80 -39.23 10.23
CA TRP A 89 33.95 -39.35 11.68
C TRP A 89 33.56 -40.74 12.18
N ARG A 90 32.42 -41.29 11.72
CA ARG A 90 32.02 -42.67 12.01
C ARG A 90 33.07 -43.69 11.59
N TYR A 91 33.69 -43.50 10.42
CA TYR A 91 34.79 -44.37 9.97
C TYR A 91 35.99 -44.32 10.94
N TYR A 92 36.36 -43.14 11.44
CA TYR A 92 37.44 -43.02 12.42
C TYR A 92 37.10 -43.68 13.76
N ILE A 93 35.90 -43.42 14.29
CA ILE A 93 35.46 -44.04 15.56
C ILE A 93 35.45 -45.57 15.45
N LEU A 94 34.93 -46.14 14.36
CA LEU A 94 34.93 -47.59 14.11
C LEU A 94 36.33 -48.18 13.97
N THR A 95 37.33 -47.38 13.63
CA THR A 95 38.75 -47.79 13.57
C THR A 95 39.53 -47.44 14.84
N ASN A 96 38.83 -47.07 15.92
CA ASN A 96 39.39 -46.63 17.21
C ASN A 96 40.35 -45.43 17.09
N GLN A 97 40.03 -44.50 16.19
CA GLN A 97 40.78 -43.26 16.00
C GLN A 97 39.86 -42.06 16.27
N SER A 98 40.41 -41.02 16.89
CA SER A 98 39.73 -39.73 17.09
C SER A 98 40.63 -38.58 16.64
N PRO A 99 41.03 -38.55 15.35
CA PRO A 99 41.96 -37.54 14.87
C PRO A 99 41.28 -36.16 14.85
N PHE A 100 41.93 -35.16 15.45
CA PHE A 100 41.53 -33.77 15.32
C PHE A 100 42.76 -32.91 15.03
N PRO A 101 42.82 -32.18 13.91
CA PRO A 101 41.81 -32.08 12.84
C PRO A 101 41.83 -33.29 11.88
N SER A 102 40.75 -33.50 11.12
CA SER A 102 40.58 -34.64 10.19
C SER A 102 39.80 -34.28 8.92
N TYR A 103 39.62 -35.26 8.01
CA TYR A 103 38.75 -35.09 6.85
C TYR A 103 37.27 -34.89 7.20
N ALA A 104 36.84 -35.28 8.40
CA ALA A 104 35.47 -35.03 8.88
C ALA A 104 35.21 -33.52 9.00
N ASP A 105 36.21 -32.75 9.44
CA ASP A 105 36.12 -31.30 9.61
C ASP A 105 35.86 -30.55 8.30
N PHE A 106 36.25 -31.10 7.15
CA PHE A 106 35.91 -30.51 5.86
C PHE A 106 34.39 -30.54 5.61
N GLY A 107 33.73 -31.65 5.96
CA GLY A 107 32.28 -31.79 5.85
C GLY A 107 31.53 -30.93 6.87
N TYR A 108 31.95 -30.99 8.14
CA TYR A 108 31.36 -30.21 9.22
C TYR A 108 31.49 -28.71 9.00
N SER A 109 32.68 -28.23 8.61
CA SER A 109 32.92 -26.80 8.38
C SER A 109 32.17 -26.25 7.17
N GLY A 110 31.71 -27.09 6.24
CA GLY A 110 30.89 -26.69 5.10
C GLY A 110 29.47 -26.29 5.47
N LEU A 111 28.90 -26.81 6.56
CA LEU A 111 27.52 -26.52 6.98
C LEU A 111 27.32 -25.02 7.29
N PRO A 112 28.08 -24.39 8.21
CA PRO A 112 27.81 -23.00 8.59
C PRO A 112 27.82 -21.97 7.45
N PRO A 113 28.80 -21.94 6.52
CA PRO A 113 28.82 -20.94 5.46
C PRO A 113 27.68 -21.15 4.48
N LEU A 114 27.34 -22.40 4.15
CA LEU A 114 26.21 -22.72 3.28
C LEU A 114 24.88 -22.30 3.91
N LEU A 115 24.70 -22.57 5.20
CA LEU A 115 23.51 -22.19 5.95
C LEU A 115 23.39 -20.66 6.08
N LEU A 116 24.51 -19.98 6.39
CA LEU A 116 24.56 -18.52 6.52
C LEU A 116 24.24 -17.82 5.20
N VAL A 117 24.88 -18.23 4.11
CA VAL A 117 24.61 -17.67 2.77
C VAL A 117 23.15 -17.97 2.37
N GLY A 118 22.64 -19.16 2.68
CA GLY A 118 21.23 -19.50 2.49
C GLY A 118 20.29 -18.55 3.24
N MET A 119 20.56 -18.27 4.51
CA MET A 119 19.77 -17.34 5.31
C MET A 119 19.86 -15.90 4.80
N LEU A 120 21.04 -15.43 4.37
CA LEU A 120 21.23 -14.08 3.83
C LEU A 120 20.56 -13.85 2.47
N LEU A 121 20.40 -14.90 1.66
CA LEU A 121 19.70 -14.84 0.37
C LEU A 121 18.18 -14.77 0.48
N GLN A 122 17.63 -14.87 1.70
CA GLN A 122 16.20 -14.74 1.96
C GLN A 122 15.68 -13.35 1.52
N PRO A 123 14.61 -13.27 0.70
CA PRO A 123 14.08 -11.98 0.24
C PRO A 123 13.64 -11.05 1.39
N SER A 124 14.14 -9.82 1.44
CA SER A 124 13.76 -8.81 2.46
C SER A 124 13.01 -7.66 1.81
N SER A 125 11.87 -7.27 2.40
CA SER A 125 11.00 -6.17 1.95
C SER A 125 11.34 -4.80 2.58
N SER A 126 12.42 -4.70 3.35
CA SER A 126 12.83 -3.45 3.98
C SER A 126 13.55 -2.50 3.01
N SER A 127 13.30 -1.20 3.16
CA SER A 127 14.05 -0.14 2.49
C SER A 127 15.54 -0.17 2.91
N GLY A 128 16.44 0.45 2.13
CA GLY A 128 17.89 0.40 2.41
C GLY A 128 18.30 0.81 3.83
N ARG A 129 17.62 1.80 4.43
CA ARG A 129 17.87 2.23 5.83
C ARG A 129 17.29 1.26 6.87
N GLY A 130 16.11 0.69 6.63
CA GLY A 130 15.58 -0.39 7.46
C GLY A 130 16.52 -1.61 7.45
N ARG A 131 17.10 -1.93 6.28
CA ARG A 131 18.14 -2.96 6.13
C ARG A 131 19.43 -2.62 6.90
N MET A 132 19.83 -1.36 6.96
CA MET A 132 20.99 -0.94 7.77
C MET A 132 20.76 -1.14 9.27
N LEU A 133 19.61 -0.71 9.79
CA LEU A 133 19.26 -0.95 11.20
C LEU A 133 19.16 -2.45 11.50
N ILE A 134 18.72 -3.26 10.52
CA ILE A 134 18.66 -4.71 10.62
C ILE A 134 20.08 -5.24 10.85
N LEU A 135 21.02 -4.87 9.97
CA LEU A 135 22.43 -5.27 10.06
C LEU A 135 23.08 -4.81 11.37
N LEU A 136 22.71 -3.66 11.91
CA LEU A 136 23.25 -3.20 13.20
C LEU A 136 22.76 -4.05 14.38
N ASP A 137 21.45 -4.30 14.51
CA ASP A 137 20.93 -5.18 15.57
C ASP A 137 21.54 -6.60 15.47
N SER A 138 21.81 -7.04 14.24
CA SER A 138 22.51 -8.29 13.94
C SER A 138 23.90 -8.33 14.55
N LEU A 139 24.67 -7.29 14.25
CA LEU A 139 26.07 -7.17 14.62
C LEU A 139 26.21 -6.95 16.13
N ILE A 140 25.26 -6.24 16.75
CA ILE A 140 25.15 -6.11 18.21
C ILE A 140 24.93 -7.47 18.86
N SER A 141 23.95 -8.24 18.38
CA SER A 141 23.61 -9.55 18.96
C SER A 141 24.74 -10.57 18.76
N MET A 142 25.33 -10.61 17.56
CA MET A 142 26.46 -11.46 17.22
C MET A 142 27.70 -11.09 18.04
N GLY A 143 28.03 -9.80 18.13
CA GLY A 143 29.17 -9.33 18.91
C GLY A 143 29.00 -9.62 20.40
N ALA A 144 27.80 -9.48 20.95
CA ALA A 144 27.53 -9.78 22.36
C ALA A 144 27.65 -11.28 22.66
N LEU A 145 27.03 -12.14 21.85
CA LEU A 145 27.14 -13.60 22.02
C LEU A 145 28.57 -14.09 21.82
N LEU A 146 29.31 -13.53 20.86
CA LEU A 146 30.71 -13.89 20.63
C LEU A 146 31.58 -13.48 21.82
N ALA A 147 31.35 -12.30 22.38
CA ALA A 147 32.05 -11.84 23.58
C ALA A 147 31.74 -12.71 24.82
N ILE A 148 30.48 -13.12 24.99
CA ILE A 148 30.08 -14.07 26.04
C ILE A 148 30.74 -15.43 25.81
N GLY A 149 30.71 -15.96 24.58
CA GLY A 149 31.37 -17.21 24.21
C GLY A 149 32.89 -17.15 24.42
N TRP A 150 33.49 -15.98 24.19
CA TRP A 150 34.90 -15.74 24.49
C TRP A 150 35.23 -15.87 25.97
N TYR A 151 34.39 -15.27 26.82
CA TYR A 151 34.56 -15.41 28.27
C TYR A 151 34.36 -16.84 28.75
N LEU A 152 33.37 -17.57 28.22
CA LEU A 152 33.00 -18.90 28.71
C LEU A 152 33.92 -20.03 28.21
N LEU A 153 34.44 -19.92 26.98
CA LEU A 153 35.10 -21.04 26.31
C LEU A 153 36.27 -20.62 25.42
N LEU A 154 36.05 -19.68 24.49
CA LEU A 154 37.01 -19.43 23.41
C LEU A 154 38.28 -18.74 23.90
N GLY A 155 38.21 -17.91 24.93
CA GLY A 155 39.38 -17.21 25.47
C GLY A 155 40.39 -18.16 26.06
N ASP A 156 39.93 -19.17 26.81
CA ASP A 156 40.80 -20.19 27.39
C ASP A 156 41.40 -21.10 26.31
N LEU A 157 40.56 -21.56 25.36
CA LEU A 157 41.00 -22.34 24.22
C LEU A 157 42.01 -21.58 23.33
N ALA A 158 41.83 -20.27 23.14
CA ALA A 158 42.72 -19.48 22.29
C ALA A 158 44.06 -19.16 22.96
N LEU A 159 44.04 -18.80 24.25
CA LEU A 159 45.20 -18.22 24.95
C LEU A 159 45.97 -19.25 25.78
N HIS A 160 45.30 -20.26 26.33
CA HIS A 160 45.91 -21.20 27.27
C HIS A 160 45.97 -22.64 26.75
N SER A 161 45.40 -22.94 25.57
CA SER A 161 45.51 -24.29 25.01
C SER A 161 46.95 -24.63 24.60
N THR A 162 47.40 -25.79 25.06
CA THR A 162 48.68 -26.42 24.70
C THR A 162 48.66 -27.04 23.30
N VAL A 163 47.57 -26.88 22.55
CA VAL A 163 47.42 -27.41 21.19
C VAL A 163 48.41 -26.70 20.27
N GLU A 164 49.42 -27.43 19.78
CA GLU A 164 50.44 -26.87 18.89
C GLU A 164 49.94 -26.67 17.46
N ASN A 165 48.95 -27.46 17.02
CA ASN A 165 48.43 -27.43 15.65
C ASN A 165 47.60 -26.15 15.38
N PRO A 166 48.03 -25.25 14.47
CA PRO A 166 47.29 -24.02 14.16
C PRO A 166 45.91 -24.26 13.57
N LEU A 167 45.72 -25.35 12.81
CA LEU A 167 44.45 -25.68 12.17
C LEU A 167 43.43 -26.18 13.20
N ALA A 168 43.88 -26.95 14.19
CA ALA A 168 43.05 -27.37 15.32
C ALA A 168 42.54 -26.15 16.12
N LYS A 169 43.44 -25.19 16.40
CA LYS A 169 43.10 -23.92 17.05
C LYS A 169 42.09 -23.12 16.22
N PHE A 170 42.29 -23.00 14.92
CA PHE A 170 41.35 -22.31 14.04
C PHE A 170 39.96 -22.96 14.06
N LEU A 171 39.88 -24.28 13.88
CA LEU A 171 38.60 -25.01 13.87
C LEU A 171 37.89 -24.94 15.23
N GLY A 172 38.64 -25.03 16.33
CA GLY A 172 38.08 -24.89 17.68
C GLY A 172 37.47 -23.51 17.94
N LEU A 173 37.99 -22.45 17.31
CA LEU A 173 37.38 -21.11 17.34
C LEU A 173 36.24 -20.97 16.32
N TYR A 174 36.36 -21.63 15.17
CA TYR A 174 35.43 -21.55 14.06
C TYR A 174 34.03 -22.03 14.45
N TYR A 175 33.89 -23.24 15.00
CA TYR A 175 32.57 -23.84 15.25
C TYR A 175 31.69 -22.97 16.18
N PRO A 176 32.13 -22.58 17.40
CA PRO A 176 31.30 -21.77 18.28
C PRO A 176 31.05 -20.36 17.74
N THR A 177 32.01 -19.78 17.01
CA THR A 177 31.83 -18.47 16.37
C THR A 177 30.75 -18.52 15.30
N THR A 178 30.74 -19.58 14.49
CA THR A 178 29.75 -19.74 13.42
C THR A 178 28.35 -20.03 13.95
N ASP A 179 28.22 -20.77 15.05
CA ASP A 179 26.93 -21.00 15.72
C ASP A 179 26.28 -19.70 16.19
N VAL A 180 27.09 -18.85 16.84
CA VAL A 180 26.65 -17.52 17.26
C VAL A 180 26.22 -16.66 16.06
N ALA A 181 26.98 -16.70 14.97
CA ALA A 181 26.66 -15.97 13.75
C ALA A 181 25.35 -16.45 13.13
N LEU A 182 25.10 -17.76 13.09
CA LEU A 182 23.88 -18.37 12.55
C LEU A 182 22.65 -18.08 13.40
N LEU A 183 22.74 -18.26 14.72
CA LEU A 183 21.65 -17.95 15.66
C LEU A 183 21.29 -16.47 15.59
N SER A 184 22.31 -15.60 15.53
CA SER A 184 22.10 -14.17 15.31
C SER A 184 21.37 -13.95 14.00
N CYS A 185 21.88 -14.50 12.88
CA CYS A 185 21.30 -14.41 11.53
C CYS A 185 19.80 -14.71 11.53
N VAL A 186 19.40 -15.85 12.12
CA VAL A 186 18.01 -16.28 12.15
C VAL A 186 17.16 -15.41 13.07
N ALA A 187 17.68 -15.01 14.25
CA ALA A 187 17.00 -14.07 15.12
C ALA A 187 16.68 -12.77 14.38
N ILE A 188 17.62 -12.21 13.63
CA ILE A 188 17.41 -10.98 12.85
C ILE A 188 16.29 -11.16 11.82
N LEU A 189 16.33 -12.27 11.06
CA LEU A 189 15.31 -12.59 10.08
C LEU A 189 13.93 -12.68 10.75
N LEU A 190 13.85 -13.30 11.93
CA LEU A 190 12.64 -13.44 12.74
C LEU A 190 12.08 -12.11 13.26
N LEU A 191 12.92 -11.31 13.92
CA LEU A 191 12.53 -10.07 14.59
C LEU A 191 12.18 -8.96 13.60
N ARG A 192 12.84 -8.96 12.44
CA ARG A 192 12.78 -7.81 11.51
C ARG A 192 12.23 -8.13 10.13
N GLY A 193 11.59 -9.29 9.97
CA GLY A 193 10.76 -9.61 8.83
C GLY A 193 9.56 -8.66 8.69
N GLN A 194 9.83 -7.47 8.17
CA GLN A 194 8.85 -6.41 7.98
C GLN A 194 8.49 -6.28 6.50
N GLY A 195 7.22 -6.60 6.19
CA GLY A 195 6.58 -6.34 4.91
C GLY A 195 5.68 -7.50 4.47
N ARG A 196 4.93 -7.26 3.38
CA ARG A 196 3.88 -8.17 2.85
C ARG A 196 4.38 -9.60 2.66
N LEU A 197 5.60 -9.78 2.14
CA LEU A 197 6.19 -11.12 1.90
C LEU A 197 6.56 -11.89 3.17
N TYR A 198 6.80 -11.22 4.29
CA TYR A 198 7.17 -11.89 5.54
C TYR A 198 5.96 -12.29 6.39
N GLN A 199 4.81 -11.67 6.12
CA GLN A 199 3.56 -12.03 6.79
C GLN A 199 2.91 -13.31 6.26
N ALA A 200 3.48 -13.85 5.19
CA ALA A 200 3.26 -15.22 4.75
C ALA A 200 3.54 -16.21 5.90
N THR A 201 2.54 -17.03 6.20
CA THR A 201 2.57 -18.00 7.30
C THR A 201 3.68 -19.03 7.09
N ALA A 202 3.83 -19.53 5.86
CA ALA A 202 4.83 -20.53 5.50
C ALA A 202 6.25 -20.07 5.82
N ARG A 203 6.56 -18.83 5.45
CA ARG A 203 7.89 -18.25 5.61
C ARG A 203 8.26 -18.01 7.08
N ARG A 204 7.36 -17.39 7.84
CA ARG A 204 7.60 -17.15 9.27
C ARG A 204 7.76 -18.46 10.04
N ILE A 205 6.89 -19.44 9.79
CA ILE A 205 6.99 -20.77 10.45
C ILE A 205 8.30 -21.43 10.08
N SER A 206 8.70 -21.43 8.79
CA SER A 206 9.98 -22.03 8.39
C SER A 206 11.17 -21.40 9.12
N LEU A 207 11.23 -20.08 9.26
CA LEU A 207 12.34 -19.44 9.98
C LEU A 207 12.33 -19.73 11.49
N VAL A 208 11.15 -19.86 12.11
CA VAL A 208 11.04 -20.26 13.52
C VAL A 208 11.55 -21.68 13.69
N VAL A 209 11.20 -22.59 12.77
CA VAL A 209 11.63 -23.99 12.82
C VAL A 209 13.13 -24.13 12.53
N VAL A 210 13.69 -23.38 11.57
CA VAL A 210 15.17 -23.30 11.39
C VAL A 210 15.83 -22.80 12.68
N GLY A 211 15.29 -21.75 13.28
CA GLY A 211 15.82 -21.20 14.54
C GLY A 211 15.79 -22.23 15.68
N LEU A 212 14.70 -22.99 15.81
CA LEU A 212 14.59 -24.07 16.78
C LEU A 212 15.64 -25.17 16.54
N GLY A 213 15.80 -25.60 15.28
CA GLY A 213 16.79 -26.61 14.93
C GLY A 213 18.23 -26.14 15.21
N LEU A 214 18.55 -24.87 14.90
CA LEU A 214 19.82 -24.27 15.25
C LEU A 214 20.04 -24.16 16.77
N CYS A 215 19.00 -23.90 17.55
CA CYS A 215 19.12 -23.92 19.01
C CYS A 215 19.48 -25.30 19.55
N PHE A 216 18.88 -26.38 19.02
CA PHE A 216 19.27 -27.74 19.39
C PHE A 216 20.72 -28.04 19.00
N PHE A 217 21.10 -27.68 17.78
CA PHE A 217 22.45 -27.87 17.27
C PHE A 217 23.50 -27.13 18.12
N ALA A 218 23.34 -25.82 18.28
CA ALA A 218 24.29 -24.98 19.00
C ALA A 218 24.34 -25.28 20.51
N ALA A 219 23.23 -25.70 21.12
CA ALA A 219 23.22 -26.13 22.52
C ALA A 219 24.04 -27.42 22.71
N SER A 220 23.93 -28.36 21.78
CA SER A 220 24.75 -29.58 21.75
C SER A 220 26.23 -29.24 21.55
N ASP A 221 26.56 -28.40 20.56
CA ASP A 221 27.94 -27.96 20.31
C ASP A 221 28.56 -27.30 21.54
N PHE A 222 27.82 -26.41 22.21
CA PHE A 222 28.29 -25.75 23.42
C PHE A 222 28.51 -26.74 24.58
N ALA A 223 27.56 -27.63 24.83
CA ALA A 223 27.66 -28.64 25.89
C ALA A 223 28.77 -29.66 25.62
N PHE A 224 28.94 -30.08 24.36
CA PHE A 224 30.02 -30.94 23.90
C PHE A 224 31.37 -30.30 24.20
N ASN A 225 31.58 -29.05 23.78
CA ASN A 225 32.85 -28.36 24.00
C ASN A 225 33.16 -28.19 25.49
N LEU A 226 32.16 -27.88 26.32
CA LEU A 226 32.32 -27.76 27.77
C LEU A 226 32.75 -29.09 28.41
N LEU A 227 32.08 -30.19 28.07
CA LEU A 227 32.40 -31.53 28.58
C LEU A 227 33.73 -32.06 28.05
N GLN A 228 34.04 -31.77 26.79
CA GLN A 228 35.29 -32.17 26.14
C GLN A 228 36.48 -31.47 26.79
N ASN A 229 36.38 -30.17 27.06
CA ASN A 229 37.41 -29.42 27.78
C ASN A 229 37.58 -29.91 29.23
N ALA A 230 36.51 -30.35 29.88
CA ALA A 230 36.56 -30.97 31.20
C ALA A 230 37.12 -32.41 31.17
N GLY A 231 37.30 -33.01 30.00
CA GLY A 231 37.71 -34.42 29.84
C GLY A 231 36.66 -35.43 30.30
N THR A 232 35.40 -35.00 30.44
CA THR A 232 34.28 -35.82 30.96
C THR A 232 33.25 -36.16 29.88
N TYR A 233 33.50 -35.79 28.63
CA TYR A 233 32.60 -36.11 27.52
C TYR A 233 32.55 -37.62 27.28
N VAL A 234 31.33 -38.13 27.11
CA VAL A 234 31.04 -39.51 26.77
C VAL A 234 30.04 -39.48 25.62
N GLU A 235 30.33 -40.26 24.58
CA GLU A 235 29.46 -40.41 23.41
C GLU A 235 28.18 -41.19 23.76
N GLY A 236 27.08 -40.88 23.09
CA GLY A 236 25.77 -41.51 23.30
C GLY A 236 24.95 -40.88 24.41
N THR A 237 25.35 -39.70 24.89
CA THR A 237 24.63 -38.99 25.95
C THR A 237 23.54 -38.07 25.39
N TRP A 238 22.77 -37.44 26.28
CA TRP A 238 21.73 -36.49 25.89
C TRP A 238 22.27 -35.28 25.12
N VAL A 239 23.56 -34.97 25.27
CA VAL A 239 24.22 -33.87 24.55
C VAL A 239 24.14 -34.13 23.05
N ASP A 240 24.55 -35.32 22.63
CA ASP A 240 24.67 -35.73 21.23
C ASP A 240 23.31 -35.81 20.49
N LEU A 241 22.17 -35.69 21.19
CA LEU A 241 20.84 -35.63 20.58
C LEU A 241 20.60 -34.33 19.81
N GLY A 242 21.26 -33.24 20.19
CA GLY A 242 20.97 -31.93 19.60
C GLY A 242 21.38 -31.82 18.13
N TRP A 243 22.42 -32.52 17.70
CA TRP A 243 22.84 -32.56 16.29
C TRP A 243 21.81 -33.21 15.36
N PRO A 244 21.39 -34.50 15.55
CA PRO A 244 20.42 -35.12 14.67
C PRO A 244 19.06 -34.41 14.69
N LEU A 245 18.60 -33.98 15.88
CA LEU A 245 17.35 -33.24 16.02
C LEU A 245 17.43 -31.88 15.32
N GLY A 246 18.53 -31.15 15.52
CA GLY A 246 18.75 -29.84 14.91
C GLY A 246 18.75 -29.91 13.39
N LEU A 247 19.54 -30.82 12.82
CA LEU A 247 19.70 -30.98 11.38
C LEU A 247 18.39 -31.45 10.71
N LEU A 248 17.69 -32.39 11.32
CA LEU A 248 16.41 -32.87 10.79
C LEU A 248 15.31 -31.80 10.89
N THR A 249 15.24 -31.09 12.02
CA THR A 249 14.32 -29.95 12.21
C THR A 249 14.58 -28.84 11.18
N ILE A 250 15.84 -28.54 10.85
CA ILE A 250 16.19 -27.59 9.77
C ILE A 250 15.68 -28.11 8.42
N GLY A 251 15.84 -29.40 8.11
CA GLY A 251 15.27 -30.02 6.92
C GLY A 251 13.74 -29.91 6.84
N LEU A 252 13.07 -30.17 7.97
CA LEU A 252 11.61 -30.02 8.11
C LEU A 252 11.15 -28.58 7.88
N ALA A 253 11.95 -27.59 8.28
CA ALA A 253 11.64 -26.18 8.02
C ALA A 253 11.52 -25.88 6.52
N VAL A 254 12.38 -26.47 5.69
CA VAL A 254 12.33 -26.33 4.21
C VAL A 254 11.07 -26.98 3.65
N TYR A 255 10.72 -28.16 4.16
CA TYR A 255 9.46 -28.82 3.81
C TYR A 255 8.24 -27.96 4.17
N LEU A 256 8.22 -27.39 5.37
CA LEU A 256 7.15 -26.49 5.82
C LEU A 256 7.08 -25.24 4.94
N ARG A 257 8.23 -24.64 4.57
CA ARG A 257 8.26 -23.50 3.65
C ARG A 257 7.62 -23.85 2.31
N ARG A 258 7.83 -25.07 1.82
CA ARG A 258 7.35 -25.54 0.52
C ARG A 258 5.87 -25.89 0.52
N PHE A 259 5.39 -26.63 1.52
CA PHE A 259 4.07 -27.29 1.45
C PHE A 259 3.00 -26.63 2.32
N LEU A 260 3.32 -25.58 3.09
CA LEU A 260 2.30 -24.80 3.76
C LEU A 260 1.41 -24.06 2.76
N PRO A 261 0.09 -23.96 3.04
CA PRO A 261 -0.86 -23.32 2.15
C PRO A 261 -0.57 -21.82 2.02
N LEU A 262 -0.87 -21.29 0.84
CA LEU A 262 -0.84 -19.87 0.53
C LEU A 262 -1.66 -19.09 1.56
N THR A 263 -1.04 -18.06 2.13
CA THR A 263 -1.74 -17.19 3.07
C THR A 263 -2.67 -16.25 2.27
N PRO A 264 -3.99 -16.20 2.54
CA PRO A 264 -4.90 -15.28 1.85
C PRO A 264 -4.46 -13.82 2.02
N LEU A 265 -4.57 -13.02 0.96
CA LEU A 265 -4.12 -11.62 0.95
C LEU A 265 -4.81 -10.77 2.02
N ASP A 266 -6.10 -11.02 2.22
CA ASP A 266 -6.94 -10.40 3.26
C ASP A 266 -6.48 -10.76 4.68
N GLN A 267 -5.86 -11.93 4.90
CA GLN A 267 -5.22 -12.25 6.17
C GLN A 267 -3.90 -11.51 6.34
N ILE A 268 -3.10 -11.39 5.28
CA ILE A 268 -1.86 -10.61 5.27
C ILE A 268 -2.17 -9.13 5.56
N GLU A 269 -3.18 -8.57 4.93
CA GLU A 269 -3.59 -7.18 5.18
C GLU A 269 -4.13 -6.97 6.58
N ARG A 270 -4.95 -7.90 7.10
CA ARG A 270 -5.40 -7.87 8.50
C ARG A 270 -4.22 -7.94 9.48
N ARG A 271 -3.21 -8.77 9.22
CA ARG A 271 -2.00 -8.88 10.05
C ARG A 271 -1.14 -7.61 9.96
N LEU A 272 -1.00 -7.00 8.79
CA LEU A 272 -0.33 -5.71 8.61
C LEU A 272 -1.04 -4.62 9.41
N ARG A 273 -2.36 -4.52 9.28
CA ARG A 273 -3.18 -3.54 9.98
C ARG A 273 -3.10 -3.72 11.49
N ARG A 274 -3.28 -4.93 12.01
CA ARG A 274 -3.12 -5.23 13.45
C ARG A 274 -1.71 -4.94 13.99
N ARG A 275 -0.67 -5.06 13.15
CA ARG A 275 0.71 -4.75 13.55
C ARG A 275 1.00 -3.25 13.48
N ALA A 276 0.36 -2.51 12.58
CA ALA A 276 0.39 -1.06 12.53
C ALA A 276 -0.39 -0.42 13.70
N GLU A 277 -1.50 -1.05 14.11
CA GLU A 277 -2.33 -0.59 15.24
C GLU A 277 -1.72 -0.95 16.61
N ARG A 278 -0.86 -1.97 16.69
CA ARG A 278 -0.07 -2.25 17.89
C ARG A 278 1.17 -1.37 17.92
N VAL A 279 1.19 -0.40 18.83
CA VAL A 279 2.41 0.35 19.19
C VAL A 279 3.54 -0.64 19.43
N THR A 280 4.62 -0.47 18.67
CA THR A 280 5.61 -1.50 18.33
C THR A 280 6.63 -1.78 19.45
N PHE A 281 6.23 -1.77 20.73
CA PHE A 281 7.10 -2.26 21.80
C PHE A 281 6.93 -3.78 21.94
N GLY A 282 7.43 -4.52 20.95
CA GLY A 282 7.49 -5.97 21.04
C GLY A 282 8.70 -6.41 21.89
N PRO A 283 8.62 -7.57 22.59
CA PRO A 283 9.78 -8.17 23.28
C PRO A 283 10.98 -8.37 22.33
N GLU A 284 10.69 -8.48 21.04
CA GLU A 284 11.65 -8.58 19.94
C GLU A 284 12.67 -7.41 19.90
N GLN A 285 12.28 -6.19 20.28
CA GLN A 285 13.18 -5.04 20.31
C GLN A 285 14.13 -5.05 21.51
N PHE A 286 13.77 -5.75 22.59
CA PHE A 286 14.58 -5.81 23.80
C PHE A 286 15.69 -6.86 23.73
N VAL A 287 15.62 -7.81 22.79
CA VAL A 287 16.60 -8.91 22.68
C VAL A 287 18.06 -8.41 22.61
N PRO A 288 18.44 -7.46 21.74
CA PRO A 288 19.83 -6.98 21.70
C PRO A 288 20.25 -6.26 22.98
N TYR A 289 19.32 -5.60 23.67
CA TYR A 289 19.57 -4.92 24.94
C TYR A 289 19.69 -5.88 26.12
N ILE A 290 18.90 -6.96 26.11
CA ILE A 290 19.02 -8.04 27.09
C ILE A 290 20.37 -8.74 26.92
N LEU A 291 20.77 -9.07 25.69
CA LEU A 291 22.10 -9.61 25.40
C LEU A 291 23.21 -8.68 25.85
N LEU A 292 23.08 -7.37 25.60
CA LEU A 292 24.01 -6.37 26.10
C LEU A 292 24.05 -6.33 27.63
N GLY A 293 22.91 -6.43 28.29
CA GLY A 293 22.82 -6.50 29.76
C GLY A 293 23.54 -7.72 30.31
N ILE A 294 23.34 -8.90 29.69
CA ILE A 294 24.06 -10.13 30.04
C ILE A 294 25.57 -9.94 29.84
N LEU A 295 25.98 -9.35 28.72
CA LEU A 295 27.39 -9.05 28.44
C LEU A 295 28.02 -8.14 29.52
N PHE A 296 27.30 -7.12 29.98
CA PHE A 296 27.75 -6.27 31.08
C PHE A 296 27.89 -7.06 32.39
N VAL A 297 26.94 -7.94 32.71
CA VAL A 297 27.05 -8.81 33.89
C VAL A 297 28.26 -9.72 33.80
N VAL A 298 28.49 -10.35 32.64
CA VAL A 298 29.67 -11.19 32.38
C VAL A 298 30.96 -10.41 32.54
N LEU A 299 31.03 -9.18 32.01
CA LEU A 299 32.19 -8.30 32.17
C LEU A 299 32.42 -7.95 33.65
N ILE A 300 31.37 -7.62 34.40
CA ILE A 300 31.46 -7.31 35.83
C ILE A 300 31.99 -8.52 36.61
N LEU A 301 31.46 -9.72 36.34
CA LEU A 301 31.93 -10.97 36.96
C LEU A 301 33.41 -11.22 36.68
N ASN A 302 33.85 -11.04 35.43
CA ASN A 302 35.27 -11.17 35.05
C ASN A 302 36.16 -10.12 35.72
N VAL A 303 35.69 -8.88 35.88
CA VAL A 303 36.45 -7.80 36.50
C VAL A 303 36.64 -8.03 38.00
N ILE A 304 35.60 -8.51 38.68
CA ILE A 304 35.63 -8.83 40.12
C ILE A 304 36.41 -10.11 40.40
N SER A 305 36.41 -11.05 39.45
CA SER A 305 37.24 -12.25 39.55
C SER A 305 38.72 -11.89 39.68
N SER A 306 39.36 -12.46 40.70
CA SER A 306 40.78 -12.22 41.04
C SER A 306 41.73 -13.17 40.31
N ASP A 307 41.19 -14.02 39.43
CA ASP A 307 41.91 -15.08 38.75
C ASP A 307 42.93 -14.52 37.74
N ALA A 308 44.15 -15.06 37.74
CA ALA A 308 45.26 -14.53 36.95
C ALA A 308 45.09 -14.82 35.44
N GLY A 309 44.59 -16.01 35.09
CA GLY A 309 44.30 -16.38 33.69
C GLY A 309 43.15 -15.59 33.07
N GLN A 310 42.27 -15.02 33.88
CA GLN A 310 41.17 -14.18 33.39
C GLN A 310 41.61 -12.77 32.97
N ARG A 311 42.83 -12.33 33.31
CA ARG A 311 43.33 -10.99 32.96
C ARG A 311 43.60 -10.83 31.47
N ASP A 312 44.08 -11.88 30.81
CA ASP A 312 44.36 -11.84 29.37
C ASP A 312 43.06 -11.89 28.55
N ILE A 313 42.10 -12.72 28.99
CA ILE A 313 40.74 -12.81 28.43
C ILE A 313 39.99 -11.47 28.58
N ARG A 314 40.22 -10.74 29.69
CA ARG A 314 39.57 -9.45 29.99
C ARG A 314 39.78 -8.40 28.90
N SER A 315 40.95 -8.36 28.28
CA SER A 315 41.28 -7.36 27.26
C SER A 315 40.37 -7.46 26.03
N VAL A 316 40.18 -8.67 25.52
CA VAL A 316 39.30 -8.98 24.38
C VAL A 316 37.82 -8.78 24.77
N LEU A 317 37.44 -9.16 26.00
CA LEU A 317 36.08 -8.96 26.51
C LEU A 317 35.72 -7.46 26.65
N LEU A 318 36.66 -6.64 27.12
CA LEU A 318 36.50 -5.18 27.20
C LEU A 318 36.38 -4.54 25.81
N LEU A 319 37.28 -4.88 24.88
CA LEU A 319 37.26 -4.34 23.52
C LEU A 319 35.98 -4.73 22.77
N SER A 320 35.55 -5.98 22.89
CA SER A 320 34.30 -6.45 22.28
C SER A 320 33.07 -5.79 22.91
N THR A 321 33.03 -5.61 24.24
CA THR A 321 31.94 -4.88 24.90
C THR A 321 31.89 -3.42 24.45
N LEU A 322 33.05 -2.75 24.34
CA LEU A 322 33.12 -1.38 23.83
C LEU A 322 32.64 -1.29 22.38
N ALA A 323 33.02 -2.25 21.53
CA ALA A 323 32.56 -2.32 20.15
C ALA A 323 31.03 -2.50 20.05
N VAL A 324 30.45 -3.42 20.84
CA VAL A 324 29.00 -3.65 20.89
C VAL A 324 28.27 -2.40 21.39
N VAL A 325 28.78 -1.73 22.44
CA VAL A 325 28.22 -0.45 22.92
C VAL A 325 28.27 0.61 21.82
N GLY A 326 29.39 0.74 21.10
CA GLY A 326 29.52 1.65 19.96
C GLY A 326 28.49 1.38 18.86
N LEU A 327 28.26 0.11 18.52
CA LEU A 327 27.23 -0.32 17.58
C LEU A 327 25.82 0.06 18.04
N VAL A 328 25.53 -0.10 19.34
CA VAL A 328 24.24 0.30 19.95
C VAL A 328 24.06 1.81 19.85
N VAL A 329 25.10 2.60 20.12
CA VAL A 329 25.04 4.06 19.99
C VAL A 329 24.76 4.48 18.54
N VAL A 330 25.46 3.91 17.56
CA VAL A 330 25.21 4.16 16.13
C VAL A 330 23.78 3.79 15.75
N ARG A 331 23.30 2.62 16.21
CA ARG A 331 21.93 2.16 16.01
C ARG A 331 20.91 3.13 16.61
N GLN A 332 21.18 3.67 17.81
CA GLN A 332 20.29 4.62 18.48
C GLN A 332 20.23 5.96 17.75
N ILE A 333 21.37 6.48 17.30
CA ILE A 333 21.44 7.72 16.49
C ILE A 333 20.65 7.54 15.19
N LEU A 334 20.84 6.44 14.47
CA LEU A 334 20.11 6.17 13.23
C LEU A 334 18.60 6.01 13.45
N THR A 335 18.20 5.40 14.57
CA THR A 335 16.78 5.26 14.94
C THR A 335 16.16 6.62 15.25
N GLN A 336 16.87 7.50 15.96
CA GLN A 336 16.42 8.85 16.26
C GLN A 336 16.27 9.70 14.97
N LEU A 337 17.22 9.59 14.05
CA LEU A 337 17.13 10.23 12.73
C LEU A 337 15.94 9.71 11.90
N GLU A 338 15.59 8.43 12.03
CA GLU A 338 14.42 7.86 11.37
C GLU A 338 13.11 8.35 12.01
N ASN A 339 13.08 8.47 13.34
CA ASN A 339 11.94 9.01 14.07
C ASN A 339 11.65 10.46 13.67
N GLU A 340 12.67 11.32 13.57
CA GLU A 340 12.49 12.71 13.13
C GLU A 340 11.98 12.79 11.69
N ARG A 341 12.51 11.95 10.79
CA ARG A 341 12.04 11.90 9.40
C ARG A 341 10.59 11.41 9.31
N LEU A 342 10.24 10.42 10.11
CA LEU A 342 8.87 9.90 10.15
C LEU A 342 7.91 10.96 10.69
N ALA A 343 8.30 11.69 11.74
CA ALA A 343 7.54 12.81 12.27
C ALA A 343 7.33 13.92 11.22
N ARG A 344 8.39 14.29 10.46
CA ARG A 344 8.25 15.25 9.35
C ARG A 344 7.29 14.77 8.27
N ARG A 345 7.37 13.50 7.85
CA ARG A 345 6.44 12.93 6.87
C ARG A 345 5.00 12.92 7.37
N GLN A 346 4.78 12.70 8.66
CA GLN A 346 3.46 12.77 9.26
C GLN A 346 2.93 14.21 9.25
N ALA A 347 3.77 15.20 9.55
CA ALA A 347 3.41 16.61 9.46
C ALA A 347 3.03 17.00 8.02
N ASP A 348 3.85 16.65 7.03
CA ASP A 348 3.57 16.92 5.61
C ASP A 348 2.27 16.25 5.14
N ALA A 349 2.01 15.02 5.59
CA ALA A 349 0.80 14.29 5.26
C ALA A 349 -0.45 14.93 5.88
N LEU A 350 -0.34 15.43 7.13
CA LEU A 350 -1.41 16.16 7.79
C LEU A 350 -1.71 17.47 7.07
N GLU A 351 -0.68 18.22 6.69
CA GLU A 351 -0.82 19.47 5.93
C GLU A 351 -1.53 19.24 4.58
N ARG A 352 -1.18 18.17 3.85
CA ARG A 352 -1.88 17.79 2.61
C ARG A 352 -3.35 17.47 2.85
N LEU A 353 -3.65 16.82 3.96
CA LEU A 353 -5.02 16.45 4.30
C LEU A 353 -5.85 17.68 4.69
N GLU A 354 -5.25 18.62 5.40
CA GLU A 354 -5.86 19.93 5.69
C GLU A 354 -6.09 20.74 4.42
N ALA A 355 -5.11 20.78 3.50
CA ALA A 355 -5.25 21.47 2.22
C ALA A 355 -6.38 20.84 1.36
N ALA A 356 -6.48 19.51 1.34
CA ALA A 356 -7.56 18.81 0.65
C ALA A 356 -8.94 19.12 1.27
N ASN A 357 -9.04 19.14 2.60
CA ASN A 357 -10.28 19.51 3.29
C ASN A 357 -10.69 20.96 2.97
N ARG A 358 -9.74 21.91 3.00
CA ARG A 358 -10.03 23.30 2.60
C ARG A 358 -10.54 23.40 1.17
N HIS A 359 -9.95 22.65 0.24
CA HIS A 359 -10.41 22.63 -1.14
C HIS A 359 -11.85 22.13 -1.27
N VAL A 360 -12.21 21.09 -0.51
CA VAL A 360 -13.59 20.57 -0.47
C VAL A 360 -14.55 21.60 0.14
N GLU A 361 -14.15 22.30 1.20
CA GLU A 361 -14.95 23.38 1.80
C GLU A 361 -15.18 24.54 0.82
N ASP A 362 -14.14 24.95 0.08
CA ASP A 362 -14.24 26.01 -0.94
C ASP A 362 -15.17 25.59 -2.09
N GLN A 363 -15.07 24.34 -2.55
CA GLN A 363 -15.99 23.79 -3.55
C GLN A 363 -17.44 23.81 -3.06
N ALA A 364 -17.69 23.42 -1.81
CA ALA A 364 -19.02 23.46 -1.23
C ALA A 364 -19.57 24.90 -1.15
N ARG A 365 -18.74 25.89 -0.80
CA ARG A 365 -19.12 27.31 -0.82
C ARG A 365 -19.47 27.80 -2.21
N MET A 366 -18.64 27.50 -3.21
CA MET A 366 -18.88 27.90 -4.60
C MET A 366 -20.18 27.28 -5.15
N ILE A 367 -20.46 26.02 -4.82
CA ILE A 367 -21.72 25.36 -5.20
C ILE A 367 -22.91 26.04 -4.51
N ALA A 368 -22.79 26.38 -3.22
CA ALA A 368 -23.84 27.06 -2.47
C ALA A 368 -24.14 28.46 -3.04
N GLU A 369 -23.12 29.26 -3.36
CA GLU A 369 -23.29 30.57 -3.99
C GLU A 369 -23.93 30.46 -5.38
N ARG A 370 -23.48 29.48 -6.20
CA ARG A 370 -24.06 29.24 -7.52
C ARG A 370 -25.53 28.84 -7.42
N ASN A 371 -25.88 27.97 -6.49
CA ASN A 371 -27.27 27.57 -6.23
C ASN A 371 -28.12 28.77 -5.78
N ALA A 372 -27.64 29.58 -4.83
CA ALA A 372 -28.36 30.79 -4.39
C ALA A 372 -28.60 31.77 -5.55
N THR A 373 -27.61 31.92 -6.43
CA THR A 373 -27.72 32.79 -7.62
C THR A 373 -28.75 32.23 -8.62
N LEU A 374 -28.75 30.91 -8.83
CA LEU A 374 -29.74 30.23 -9.67
C LEU A 374 -31.15 30.36 -9.08
N GLU A 375 -31.32 30.17 -7.78
CA GLU A 375 -32.61 30.33 -7.09
C GLU A 375 -33.15 31.75 -7.22
N ALA A 376 -32.32 32.77 -7.01
CA ALA A 376 -32.68 34.17 -7.22
C ALA A 376 -33.08 34.45 -8.68
N GLY A 377 -32.34 33.90 -9.64
CA GLY A 377 -32.64 34.00 -11.07
C GLY A 377 -33.97 33.33 -11.45
N MET A 378 -34.24 32.14 -10.91
CA MET A 378 -35.52 31.44 -11.10
C MET A 378 -36.69 32.19 -10.48
N ALA A 379 -36.53 32.75 -9.28
CA ALA A 379 -37.56 33.55 -8.64
C ALA A 379 -37.90 34.79 -9.48
N HIS A 380 -36.89 35.47 -10.04
CA HIS A 380 -37.10 36.62 -10.92
C HIS A 380 -37.83 36.23 -12.22
N LEU A 381 -37.43 35.13 -12.87
CA LEU A 381 -38.11 34.61 -14.05
C LEU A 381 -39.57 34.27 -13.77
N LYS A 382 -39.85 33.65 -12.61
CA LYS A 382 -41.21 33.32 -12.18
C LYS A 382 -42.06 34.58 -11.97
N ASP A 383 -41.52 35.64 -11.36
CA ASP A 383 -42.23 36.93 -11.21
C ASP A 383 -42.53 37.57 -12.57
N VAL A 384 -41.55 37.59 -13.49
CA VAL A 384 -41.76 38.12 -14.84
C VAL A 384 -42.83 37.33 -15.59
N GLN A 385 -42.80 36.00 -15.52
CA GLN A 385 -43.81 35.15 -16.13
C GLN A 385 -45.20 35.39 -15.53
N ALA A 386 -45.31 35.54 -14.21
CA ALA A 386 -46.58 35.84 -13.54
C ALA A 386 -47.16 37.20 -13.99
N ARG A 387 -46.31 38.24 -14.11
CA ARG A 387 -46.73 39.56 -14.61
C ARG A 387 -47.11 39.53 -16.10
N LEU A 388 -46.43 38.71 -16.90
CA LEU A 388 -46.75 38.51 -18.31
C LEU A 388 -48.13 37.83 -18.46
N ALA A 389 -48.40 36.80 -17.65
CA ALA A 389 -49.69 36.11 -17.63
C ALA A 389 -50.84 37.03 -17.18
N ASN A 390 -50.57 37.99 -16.29
CA ASN A 390 -51.53 39.01 -15.86
C ASN A 390 -51.73 40.16 -16.88
N GLY A 391 -51.20 40.05 -18.10
CA GLY A 391 -51.42 41.01 -19.18
C GLY A 391 -50.40 42.16 -19.28
N ASN A 392 -49.36 42.19 -18.44
CA ASN A 392 -48.31 43.22 -18.56
C ASN A 392 -47.23 42.79 -19.57
N LEU A 393 -47.53 42.93 -20.86
CA LEU A 393 -46.66 42.49 -21.97
C LEU A 393 -45.37 43.31 -22.15
N ARG A 394 -45.21 44.41 -21.41
CA ARG A 394 -44.00 45.25 -21.43
C ARG A 394 -42.92 44.79 -20.45
N VAL A 395 -43.22 43.87 -19.53
CA VAL A 395 -42.23 43.32 -18.60
C VAL A 395 -41.18 42.52 -19.38
N ARG A 396 -39.93 42.63 -18.96
CA ARG A 396 -38.79 41.92 -19.55
C ARG A 396 -37.97 41.26 -18.45
N ALA A 397 -37.56 40.02 -18.66
CA ALA A 397 -36.61 39.33 -17.80
C ALA A 397 -35.22 39.89 -18.06
N ARG A 398 -34.66 40.59 -17.07
CA ARG A 398 -33.30 41.16 -17.11
C ARG A 398 -32.43 40.41 -16.13
N LEU A 399 -31.79 39.34 -16.60
CA LEU A 399 -30.77 38.64 -15.83
C LEU A 399 -29.40 39.20 -16.20
N ALA A 400 -28.55 39.42 -15.19
CA ALA A 400 -27.22 40.01 -15.36
C ALA A 400 -26.20 39.08 -16.07
N GLY A 401 -26.56 37.81 -16.30
CA GLY A 401 -25.68 36.80 -16.90
C GLY A 401 -25.95 35.41 -16.31
N GLY A 402 -25.47 34.34 -16.95
CA GLY A 402 -25.49 32.97 -16.40
C GLY A 402 -26.38 31.97 -17.14
N GLU A 403 -26.50 30.76 -16.59
CA GLU A 403 -27.14 29.59 -17.23
C GLU A 403 -28.63 29.78 -17.55
N LEU A 404 -29.29 30.74 -16.90
CA LEU A 404 -30.70 31.07 -17.10
C LEU A 404 -30.93 32.13 -18.20
N LEU A 405 -29.87 32.67 -18.80
CA LEU A 405 -29.94 33.72 -19.82
C LEU A 405 -30.66 33.27 -21.12
N PRO A 406 -30.46 32.04 -21.64
CA PRO A 406 -31.24 31.53 -22.76
C PRO A 406 -32.75 31.47 -22.46
N LEU A 407 -33.10 31.14 -21.21
CA LEU A 407 -34.49 31.05 -20.75
C LEU A 407 -35.13 32.45 -20.61
N ALA A 408 -34.38 33.44 -20.12
CA ALA A 408 -34.82 34.83 -20.11
C ALA A 408 -35.01 35.40 -21.52
N ALA A 409 -34.11 35.06 -22.45
CA ALA A 409 -34.19 35.49 -23.83
C ALA A 409 -35.42 34.91 -24.55
N SER A 410 -35.70 33.61 -24.36
CA SER A 410 -36.89 32.97 -24.93
C SER A 410 -38.19 33.56 -24.35
N LEU A 411 -38.24 33.85 -23.05
CA LEU A 411 -39.39 34.50 -22.42
C LEU A 411 -39.64 35.91 -22.97
N ASN A 412 -38.57 36.70 -23.17
CA ASN A 412 -38.68 38.03 -23.77
C ASN A 412 -39.16 37.98 -25.24
N LEU A 413 -38.70 36.99 -26.02
CA LEU A 413 -39.17 36.77 -27.39
C LEU A 413 -40.65 36.36 -27.43
N MET A 414 -41.08 35.52 -26.50
CA MET A 414 -42.49 35.15 -26.37
C MET A 414 -43.36 36.37 -26.04
N ALA A 415 -42.92 37.22 -25.11
CA ALA A 415 -43.60 38.46 -24.77
C ALA A 415 -43.70 39.41 -25.99
N ASP A 416 -42.66 39.50 -26.82
CA ASP A 416 -42.70 40.30 -28.05
C ASP A 416 -43.70 39.75 -29.07
N ARG A 417 -43.75 38.42 -29.25
CA ARG A 417 -44.73 37.79 -30.14
C ARG A 417 -46.16 37.99 -29.66
N LEU A 418 -46.43 37.82 -28.36
CA LEU A 418 -47.75 38.08 -27.78
C LEU A 418 -48.17 39.53 -27.96
N MET A 419 -47.27 40.49 -27.74
CA MET A 419 -47.55 41.90 -27.96
C MET A 419 -47.90 42.21 -29.42
N ARG A 420 -47.21 41.58 -30.39
CA ARG A 420 -47.54 41.74 -31.81
C ARG A 420 -48.89 41.10 -32.16
N LEU A 421 -49.22 39.95 -31.56
CA LEU A 421 -50.52 39.30 -31.78
C LEU A 421 -51.66 40.14 -31.19
N GLU A 422 -51.50 40.69 -29.99
CA GLU A 422 -52.48 41.62 -29.40
C GLU A 422 -52.66 42.87 -30.29
N GLN A 423 -51.56 43.45 -30.77
CA GLN A 423 -51.62 44.59 -31.70
C GLN A 423 -52.32 44.22 -33.02
N ALA A 424 -52.07 43.02 -33.55
CA ALA A 424 -52.73 42.53 -34.76
C ALA A 424 -54.23 42.27 -34.54
N ASP A 425 -54.63 41.74 -33.39
CA ASP A 425 -56.04 41.54 -33.04
C ASP A 425 -56.75 42.89 -32.87
N VAL A 426 -56.15 43.83 -32.14
CA VAL A 426 -56.69 45.21 -32.01
C VAL A 426 -56.79 45.88 -33.38
N TYR A 427 -55.79 45.71 -34.25
CA TYR A 427 -55.82 46.23 -35.61
C TYR A 427 -56.96 45.61 -36.42
N SER A 428 -57.12 44.27 -36.36
CA SER A 428 -58.20 43.54 -37.04
C SER A 428 -59.59 43.97 -36.55
N GLN A 429 -59.77 44.14 -35.24
CA GLN A 429 -61.03 44.63 -34.67
C GLN A 429 -61.34 46.06 -35.12
N ARG A 430 -60.34 46.95 -35.16
CA ARG A 430 -60.54 48.32 -35.67
C ARG A 430 -60.84 48.33 -37.18
N LEU A 431 -60.15 47.51 -37.96
CA LEU A 431 -60.42 47.34 -39.40
C LEU A 431 -61.84 46.82 -39.63
N GLY A 432 -62.26 45.80 -38.86
CA GLY A 432 -63.61 45.24 -38.93
C GLY A 432 -64.69 46.27 -38.59
N ARG A 433 -64.48 47.10 -37.56
CA ARG A 433 -65.37 48.22 -37.26
C ARG A 433 -65.42 49.25 -38.38
N ALA A 434 -64.26 49.65 -38.93
CA ALA A 434 -64.20 50.60 -40.04
C ALA A 434 -64.91 50.05 -41.29
N LEU A 435 -64.75 48.77 -41.62
CA LEU A 435 -65.45 48.11 -42.72
C LEU A 435 -66.96 48.01 -42.49
N ALA A 436 -67.41 47.74 -41.26
CA ALA A 436 -68.83 47.73 -40.93
C ALA A 436 -69.46 49.13 -41.00
N GLU A 437 -68.75 50.17 -40.57
CA GLU A 437 -69.19 51.56 -40.75
C GLU A 437 -69.23 51.96 -42.23
N LEU A 438 -68.26 51.49 -43.02
CA LEU A 438 -68.20 51.70 -44.46
C LEU A 438 -69.36 51.01 -45.19
N SER A 439 -69.67 49.76 -44.87
CA SER A 439 -70.79 49.05 -45.49
C SER A 439 -72.12 49.74 -45.20
N LEU A 440 -72.31 50.21 -43.97
CA LEU A 440 -73.50 50.95 -43.56
C LEU A 440 -73.61 52.32 -44.25
N ALA A 441 -72.47 52.98 -44.50
CA ALA A 441 -72.42 54.20 -45.31
C ALA A 441 -72.76 53.95 -46.80
N ILE A 442 -72.30 52.82 -47.37
CA ILE A 442 -72.61 52.42 -48.75
C ILE A 442 -74.10 52.05 -48.90
N GLU A 443 -74.69 51.33 -47.93
CA GLU A 443 -76.13 51.02 -47.95
C GLU A 443 -77.00 52.28 -47.89
N ARG A 444 -76.63 53.26 -47.05
CA ARG A 444 -77.32 54.56 -47.00
C ARG A 444 -77.22 55.33 -48.32
N TYR A 445 -76.06 55.28 -48.98
CA TYR A 445 -75.89 55.88 -50.30
C TYR A 445 -76.79 55.22 -51.35
N ARG A 446 -76.89 53.88 -51.33
CA ARG A 446 -77.77 53.15 -52.25
C ARG A 446 -79.25 53.49 -52.07
N ASN A 447 -79.65 53.91 -50.86
CA ASN A 447 -81.02 54.34 -50.53
C ASN A 447 -81.28 55.85 -50.77
N GLY A 448 -80.38 56.56 -51.45
CA GLY A 448 -80.59 57.94 -51.92
C GLY A 448 -80.04 59.06 -51.03
N ALA A 449 -79.26 58.75 -49.99
CA ALA A 449 -78.56 59.75 -49.17
C ALA A 449 -77.15 60.07 -49.73
N PRO A 450 -76.57 61.27 -49.51
CA PRO A 450 -75.21 61.57 -49.94
C PRO A 450 -74.17 60.70 -49.21
N PHE A 451 -73.18 60.18 -49.94
CA PHE A 451 -72.13 59.34 -49.37
C PHE A 451 -71.15 60.18 -48.53
N ILE A 452 -71.03 59.87 -47.23
CA ILE A 452 -70.05 60.47 -46.34
C ILE A 452 -69.18 59.33 -45.80
N ALA A 453 -67.90 59.32 -46.16
CA ALA A 453 -66.96 58.32 -45.67
C ALA A 453 -66.76 58.47 -44.15
N PRO A 454 -66.93 57.40 -43.34
CA PRO A 454 -66.67 57.45 -41.90
C PRO A 454 -65.20 57.80 -41.61
N LEU A 455 -64.94 58.62 -40.58
CA LEU A 455 -63.58 59.03 -40.18
C LEU A 455 -62.68 57.82 -39.86
N SER A 456 -63.25 56.75 -39.32
CA SER A 456 -62.58 55.47 -39.02
C SER A 456 -61.94 54.81 -40.25
N CYS A 457 -62.39 55.15 -41.46
CA CYS A 457 -61.85 54.61 -42.72
C CYS A 457 -60.59 55.34 -43.19
N ASN A 458 -60.28 56.53 -42.66
CA ASN A 458 -59.09 57.29 -43.04
C ASN A 458 -57.81 56.72 -42.42
N ASP A 459 -57.91 56.01 -41.29
CA ASP A 459 -56.78 55.43 -40.57
C ASP A 459 -56.19 54.18 -41.25
N PHE A 460 -56.92 53.59 -42.21
CA PHE A 460 -56.51 52.38 -42.93
C PHE A 460 -56.25 52.69 -44.41
N ALA A 461 -55.02 52.48 -44.86
CA ALA A 461 -54.60 52.79 -46.23
C ALA A 461 -55.34 51.91 -47.26
N GLU A 462 -55.66 50.68 -46.89
CA GLU A 462 -56.33 49.69 -47.73
C GLU A 462 -57.77 50.09 -48.03
N ILE A 463 -58.51 50.59 -47.03
CA ILE A 463 -59.88 51.05 -47.19
C ILE A 463 -59.93 52.32 -48.05
N ASN A 464 -58.97 53.22 -47.87
CA ASN A 464 -58.81 54.40 -48.72
C ASN A 464 -58.55 54.04 -50.19
N HIS A 465 -57.70 53.07 -50.46
CA HIS A 465 -57.45 52.57 -51.81
C HIS A 465 -58.72 51.96 -52.46
N LEU A 466 -59.51 51.21 -51.69
CA LEU A 466 -60.76 50.61 -52.16
C LEU A 466 -61.82 51.66 -52.49
N LEU A 467 -61.95 52.70 -51.67
CA LEU A 467 -62.83 53.83 -51.92
C LEU A 467 -62.46 54.62 -53.18
N LEU A 468 -61.16 54.77 -53.46
CA LEU A 468 -60.65 55.39 -54.67
C LEU A 468 -60.92 54.54 -55.92
N ALA A 469 -60.75 53.21 -55.84
CA ALA A 469 -60.99 52.29 -56.95
C ALA A 469 -62.48 52.17 -57.33
N MET A 470 -63.40 52.31 -56.36
CA MET A 470 -64.85 52.29 -56.60
C MET A 470 -65.42 53.63 -57.10
N GLY A 471 -64.59 54.66 -57.29
CA GLY A 471 -65.03 55.97 -57.79
C GLY A 471 -65.91 56.77 -56.82
N LEU A 472 -66.02 56.32 -55.56
CA LEU A 472 -66.83 56.94 -54.50
C LEU A 472 -66.10 58.05 -53.72
N LYS A 473 -64.83 58.27 -54.06
CA LYS A 473 -63.98 59.33 -53.50
C LYS A 473 -63.28 60.03 -54.67
N GLU A 474 -63.69 61.26 -54.97
CA GLU A 474 -62.98 62.10 -55.94
C GLU A 474 -61.53 62.29 -55.51
N ARG A 475 -60.62 62.30 -56.51
CA ARG A 475 -59.20 62.62 -56.34
C ARG A 475 -59.06 63.95 -55.60
N VAL A 476 -58.79 63.90 -54.32
CA VAL A 476 -58.13 65.00 -53.64
C VAL A 476 -56.65 64.86 -53.95
N ASP A 477 -56.21 65.62 -54.96
CA ASP A 477 -54.81 65.93 -55.20
C ASP A 477 -54.21 66.51 -53.91
N THR A 478 -53.37 65.74 -53.24
CA THR A 478 -52.33 66.29 -52.36
C THR A 478 -51.02 66.20 -53.13
N ARG A 479 -50.71 67.30 -53.83
CA ARG A 479 -49.37 67.54 -54.35
C ARG A 479 -48.36 67.51 -53.19
N THR A 480 -47.31 66.72 -53.41
CA THR A 480 -45.91 66.99 -53.05
C THR A 480 -45.52 67.07 -51.57
N SER A 481 -44.82 66.05 -51.09
CA SER A 481 -43.40 66.22 -50.71
C SER A 481 -42.65 64.89 -50.59
N LYS A 482 -41.68 64.71 -51.47
CA LYS A 482 -40.42 63.96 -51.29
C LYS A 482 -39.37 64.82 -52.00
N PRO A 483 -38.08 64.81 -51.61
CA PRO A 483 -37.28 63.60 -51.35
C PRO A 483 -36.40 63.75 -50.08
N VAL A 484 -35.65 62.77 -49.58
CA VAL A 484 -34.39 62.23 -50.14
C VAL A 484 -33.94 61.01 -49.30
N VAL A 485 -33.42 59.98 -49.98
CA VAL A 485 -32.62 58.88 -49.43
C VAL A 485 -31.13 59.26 -49.62
N PRO A 486 -30.20 58.81 -48.77
CA PRO A 486 -29.31 57.77 -49.29
C PRO A 486 -29.05 56.61 -48.31
N ALA A 487 -28.63 55.50 -48.92
CA ALA A 487 -28.39 54.19 -48.33
C ALA A 487 -26.91 53.92 -48.03
N GLY A 488 -26.67 52.84 -47.25
CA GLY A 488 -25.39 52.11 -47.10
C GLY A 488 -24.44 52.68 -46.04
N SER A 489 -23.65 51.93 -45.27
CA SER A 489 -23.52 50.51 -44.89
C SER A 489 -22.26 50.41 -44.01
N ILE A 490 -22.35 49.68 -42.89
CA ILE A 490 -21.27 48.92 -42.20
C ILE A 490 -20.04 49.71 -41.66
N SER A 491 -19.88 49.77 -40.33
CA SER A 491 -18.85 49.00 -39.59
C SER A 491 -18.66 49.46 -38.14
N SER A 492 -18.61 48.45 -37.26
CA SER A 492 -17.76 48.28 -36.07
C SER A 492 -17.49 49.43 -35.07
N SER A 493 -17.84 49.07 -33.83
CA SER A 493 -16.96 49.01 -32.66
C SER A 493 -16.65 50.29 -31.86
N ALA A 494 -16.97 50.13 -30.58
CA ALA A 494 -16.06 50.32 -29.45
C ALA A 494 -16.13 51.66 -28.68
N GLN A 495 -16.31 51.43 -27.38
CA GLN A 495 -15.65 52.09 -26.27
C GLN A 495 -16.17 53.46 -25.83
N GLY A 496 -16.92 53.37 -24.73
CA GLY A 496 -17.04 54.44 -23.77
C GLY A 496 -15.77 54.66 -22.95
N SER A 497 -15.63 55.91 -22.52
CA SER A 497 -14.73 56.44 -21.50
C SER A 497 -14.94 57.96 -21.53
N ILE A 498 -15.05 58.75 -20.47
CA ILE A 498 -14.75 58.66 -19.04
C ILE A 498 -15.52 59.84 -18.40
N ALA A 499 -16.03 59.67 -17.18
CA ALA A 499 -15.94 60.70 -16.13
C ALA A 499 -16.34 60.11 -14.76
N HIS A 500 -15.31 59.88 -13.94
CA HIS A 500 -15.35 59.73 -12.48
C HIS A 500 -15.90 61.01 -11.81
N PRO A 501 -16.34 61.04 -10.51
CA PRO A 501 -15.49 60.54 -9.42
C PRO A 501 -16.15 60.11 -8.07
N GLN A 502 -15.28 59.63 -7.18
CA GLN A 502 -15.38 59.54 -5.71
C GLN A 502 -16.31 58.50 -5.06
N THR A 503 -15.71 57.39 -4.62
CA THR A 503 -16.21 56.59 -3.49
C THR A 503 -15.34 56.83 -2.26
N ASN A 504 -15.95 57.48 -1.28
CA ASN A 504 -15.49 57.58 0.09
C ASN A 504 -15.83 56.26 0.81
N ARG A 505 -14.86 55.69 1.50
CA ARG A 505 -14.94 54.38 2.17
C ARG A 505 -15.19 54.63 3.66
N GLN A 506 -16.39 54.37 4.16
CA GLN A 506 -16.64 54.23 5.60
C GLN A 506 -17.72 53.19 5.87
N GLN A 507 -17.35 52.22 6.72
CA GLN A 507 -18.18 51.51 7.72
C GLN A 507 -19.35 50.67 7.16
N GLN A 508 -19.62 49.44 7.60
CA GLN A 508 -19.68 49.01 8.98
C GLN A 508 -19.80 47.47 9.03
N TYR A 509 -19.00 46.86 9.90
CA TYR A 509 -19.18 45.49 10.37
C TYR A 509 -20.57 45.29 11.00
N ARG A 510 -21.27 44.20 10.66
CA ARG A 510 -22.17 43.52 11.60
C ARG A 510 -22.04 42.02 11.48
N SER A 511 -21.50 41.46 12.55
CA SER A 511 -21.61 40.09 13.03
C SER A 511 -23.03 39.53 12.93
N PHE A 512 -23.19 38.31 12.42
CA PHE A 512 -24.22 37.39 12.89
C PHE A 512 -23.74 35.94 12.84
N GLN A 513 -24.14 35.23 13.89
CA GLN A 513 -23.66 33.95 14.39
C GLN A 513 -24.00 32.75 13.50
N ASN A 514 -23.11 31.75 13.55
CA ASN A 514 -23.34 30.38 13.07
C ASN A 514 -24.54 29.72 13.77
N PRO A 515 -25.20 28.79 13.07
CA PRO A 515 -25.51 27.50 13.68
C PRO A 515 -24.94 26.32 12.90
N THR A 516 -24.50 25.33 13.68
CA THR A 516 -23.94 24.01 13.35
C THR A 516 -24.81 23.18 12.41
N PRO A 517 -24.26 22.39 11.46
CA PRO A 517 -25.07 21.52 10.62
C PRO A 517 -25.32 20.15 11.29
N THR A 518 -26.59 19.78 11.37
CA THR A 518 -27.11 18.44 11.70
C THR A 518 -26.84 17.45 10.56
N ARG A 519 -26.30 16.27 10.90
CA ARG A 519 -26.13 15.11 10.00
C ARG A 519 -27.47 14.66 9.41
N GLN A 520 -27.60 14.67 8.08
CA GLN A 520 -28.63 13.92 7.36
C GLN A 520 -28.01 12.69 6.70
N THR A 521 -28.53 11.52 7.07
CA THR A 521 -28.24 10.19 6.52
C THR A 521 -29.01 9.96 5.23
N TRP A 522 -28.33 9.54 4.16
CA TRP A 522 -28.94 9.14 2.89
C TRP A 522 -29.30 7.63 2.90
N PRO A 523 -30.42 7.20 2.29
CA PRO A 523 -30.79 5.78 2.21
C PRO A 523 -30.04 5.03 1.09
N GLU A 524 -29.79 3.74 1.35
CA GLU A 524 -29.11 2.77 0.47
C GLU A 524 -29.81 2.57 -0.89
N ALA A 525 -29.01 2.38 -1.94
CA ALA A 525 -29.46 2.05 -3.29
C ALA A 525 -29.79 0.54 -3.44
N PRO A 526 -30.80 0.16 -4.25
CA PRO A 526 -31.25 -1.23 -4.34
C PRO A 526 -30.37 -2.10 -5.24
N LYS A 527 -30.25 -3.38 -4.84
CA LYS A 527 -29.58 -4.47 -5.56
C LYS A 527 -30.19 -4.70 -6.96
N ARG A 528 -29.34 -4.79 -8.00
CA ARG A 528 -29.70 -5.33 -9.31
C ARG A 528 -29.27 -6.78 -9.42
N SER A 529 -30.22 -7.64 -9.77
CA SER A 529 -30.06 -9.03 -10.20
C SER A 529 -29.75 -9.10 -11.70
N ASP A 530 -28.75 -9.93 -12.03
CA ASP A 530 -28.54 -10.75 -13.23
C ASP A 530 -29.14 -10.32 -14.58
N SER A 531 -28.26 -9.98 -15.53
CA SER A 531 -28.28 -10.53 -16.90
C SER A 531 -26.99 -10.22 -17.68
N GLU A 532 -26.53 -11.24 -18.41
CA GLU A 532 -25.65 -11.20 -19.59
C GLU A 532 -24.12 -11.07 -19.42
N SER A 533 -23.51 -12.24 -19.48
CA SER A 533 -22.11 -12.52 -19.83
C SER A 533 -21.72 -11.92 -21.19
N PHE A 534 -20.76 -10.99 -21.20
CA PHE A 534 -20.08 -10.55 -22.41
C PHE A 534 -18.61 -11.05 -22.39
N VAL A 535 -18.31 -12.00 -23.27
CA VAL A 535 -16.96 -12.53 -23.54
C VAL A 535 -16.31 -11.64 -24.60
N PRO A 536 -15.11 -11.06 -24.38
CA PRO A 536 -14.37 -10.42 -25.46
C PRO A 536 -13.66 -11.47 -26.30
N GLN A 537 -14.07 -11.62 -27.57
CA GLN A 537 -13.33 -12.37 -28.59
C GLN A 537 -12.00 -11.68 -28.91
N VAL A 538 -10.90 -12.42 -28.80
CA VAL A 538 -9.56 -12.04 -29.27
C VAL A 538 -9.47 -12.36 -30.77
N PRO A 539 -9.03 -11.44 -31.65
CA PRO A 539 -8.82 -11.76 -33.06
C PRO A 539 -7.54 -12.57 -33.25
N LYS A 540 -7.66 -13.72 -33.93
CA LYS A 540 -6.54 -14.52 -34.45
C LYS A 540 -5.80 -13.74 -35.55
N GLY A 541 -4.56 -13.35 -35.30
CA GLY A 541 -3.63 -12.91 -36.34
C GLY A 541 -2.94 -14.12 -36.99
N SER A 542 -3.24 -14.34 -38.26
CA SER A 542 -2.54 -15.24 -39.18
C SER A 542 -1.13 -14.72 -39.50
N GLY A 543 -0.18 -15.64 -39.65
CA GLY A 543 1.24 -15.36 -39.83
C GLY A 543 1.70 -15.00 -41.25
N SER A 544 2.98 -14.61 -41.32
CA SER A 544 3.88 -14.54 -42.48
C SER A 544 5.28 -14.19 -41.91
N ARG A 545 6.23 -15.12 -41.73
CA ARG A 545 7.22 -15.69 -42.67
C ARG A 545 8.21 -14.66 -43.28
N ARG A 546 9.50 -15.07 -43.30
CA ARG A 546 10.74 -14.44 -43.82
C ARG A 546 11.43 -13.50 -42.81
N GLU A 547 12.71 -13.61 -42.51
CA GLU A 547 13.87 -14.36 -43.02
C GLU A 547 14.87 -14.57 -41.88
#